data_AF-A0A9X3S597-F1
#
_entry.id   AF-A0A9X3S597-F1
#
_cell.length_a   1.000
_cell.length_b   1.000
_cell.length_c   1.000
_cell.angle_alpha   90.00
_cell.angle_beta   90.00
_cell.angle_gamma   90.00
#
_symmetry.space_group_name_H-M   'P 1'
#
loop_
_entity.id
_entity.type
_entity.pdbx_description
1 polymer ?
#
loop_
_entity_poly.entity_id
_entity_poly.type
_entity_poly.pdbx_seq_one_letter_code
_entity_poly.pdbx_strand_id
1 'polypeptide(L)'
;MLALERGLPSFEAFDLPALLLAEVDPELVRPRVDALLDPLPEPVLAALVEYFARDQDVGAAAAALHVHPNTLRYRLGRVEALLGRSLKAPATVAELMLALSTRAA
;
A
#
# COMPACT_ATOMS: atom_id res chain seq x y z
N MET A 1 -31.89 27.35 -15.47
CA MET A 1 -30.90 27.18 -16.54
C MET A 1 -29.53 27.12 -15.85
N LEU A 2 -29.17 25.97 -15.28
CA LEU A 2 -28.32 24.92 -15.86
C LEU A 2 -26.85 25.38 -16.03
N ALA A 3 -26.01 24.96 -15.08
CA ALA A 3 -24.73 24.33 -15.36
C ALA A 3 -24.35 23.51 -14.13
N LEU A 4 -24.91 22.29 -14.07
CA LEU A 4 -24.38 21.26 -13.19
C LEU A 4 -23.13 20.73 -13.90
N GLU A 5 -21.98 21.36 -13.67
CA GLU A 5 -20.70 20.79 -14.09
C GLU A 5 -20.39 19.57 -13.21
N ARG A 6 -21.13 18.47 -13.45
CA ARG A 6 -20.67 17.14 -13.09
C ARG A 6 -19.55 16.80 -14.07
N GLY A 7 -18.37 17.32 -13.80
CA GLY A 7 -17.15 16.66 -14.23
C GLY A 7 -17.30 15.21 -13.79
N LEU A 8 -17.37 14.29 -14.75
CA LEU A 8 -17.33 12.87 -14.43
C LEU A 8 -16.11 12.67 -13.52
N PRO A 9 -16.27 12.04 -12.34
CA PRO A 9 -15.11 11.72 -11.52
C PRO A 9 -14.11 11.00 -12.42
N SER A 10 -12.85 11.42 -12.43
CA SER A 10 -11.80 10.70 -13.16
C SER A 10 -11.84 9.24 -12.73
N PHE A 11 -11.33 8.31 -13.55
CA PHE A 11 -11.21 6.91 -13.12
C PHE A 11 -10.44 6.78 -11.78
N GLU A 12 -9.55 7.73 -11.48
CA GLU A 12 -8.85 7.85 -10.18
C GLU A 12 -9.77 8.24 -9.02
N ALA A 13 -10.88 8.93 -9.28
CA ALA A 13 -11.88 9.25 -8.26
C ALA A 13 -12.83 8.07 -7.96
N PHE A 14 -12.75 6.99 -8.74
CA PHE A 14 -13.30 5.68 -8.40
C PHE A 14 -12.18 4.78 -7.88
N ASP A 15 -11.46 5.26 -6.86
CA ASP A 15 -10.56 4.43 -6.08
C ASP A 15 -11.40 3.36 -5.37
N LEU A 16 -11.50 2.18 -5.98
CA LEU A 16 -12.27 1.05 -5.46
C LEU A 16 -11.90 0.75 -3.98
N PRO A 17 -10.62 0.77 -3.58
CA PRO A 17 -10.21 0.84 -2.18
C PRO A 17 -10.98 1.86 -1.33
N ALA A 18 -10.97 3.15 -1.68
CA ALA A 18 -11.68 4.19 -0.94
C ALA A 18 -13.20 3.95 -0.89
N LEU A 19 -13.81 3.53 -2.00
CA LEU A 19 -15.25 3.23 -2.06
C LEU A 19 -15.62 2.00 -1.21
N LEU A 20 -14.80 0.95 -1.23
CA LEU A 20 -15.02 -0.23 -0.39
C LEU A 20 -14.85 0.09 1.09
N LEU A 21 -13.86 0.92 1.44
CA LEU A 21 -13.61 1.33 2.82
C LEU A 21 -14.70 2.24 3.38
N ALA A 22 -15.33 3.08 2.54
CA ALA A 22 -16.41 3.98 2.95
C ALA A 22 -17.64 3.24 3.50
N GLU A 23 -17.86 1.99 3.09
CA GLU A 23 -18.99 1.15 3.51
C GLU A 23 -18.67 0.27 4.74
N VAL A 24 -17.43 0.28 5.24
CA VAL A 24 -16.99 -0.54 6.36
C VAL A 24 -16.76 0.33 7.60
N ASP A 25 -17.23 -0.13 8.75
CA ASP A 25 -16.94 0.52 10.03
C ASP A 25 -15.41 0.61 10.26
N PRO A 26 -14.83 1.81 10.40
CA PRO A 26 -13.40 1.98 10.63
C PRO A 26 -12.87 1.20 11.84
N GLU A 27 -13.69 0.99 12.86
CA GLU A 27 -13.31 0.23 14.07
C GLU A 27 -13.12 -1.27 13.79
N LEU A 28 -13.68 -1.79 12.69
CA LEU A 28 -13.44 -3.15 12.23
C LEU A 28 -12.18 -3.26 11.35
N VAL A 29 -11.81 -2.17 10.67
CA VAL A 29 -10.66 -2.14 9.75
C VAL A 29 -9.37 -1.87 10.51
N ARG A 30 -9.38 -0.92 11.44
CA ARG A 30 -8.18 -0.41 12.13
C ARG A 30 -7.35 -1.50 12.81
N PRO A 31 -7.91 -2.44 13.61
CA PRO A 31 -7.10 -3.49 14.23
C PRO A 31 -6.40 -4.39 13.21
N ARG A 32 -6.99 -4.55 12.02
CA ARG A 32 -6.43 -5.37 10.95
C ARG A 32 -5.35 -4.64 10.17
N VAL A 33 -5.48 -3.32 9.99
CA VAL A 33 -4.43 -2.46 9.44
C VAL A 33 -3.23 -2.43 10.39
N ASP A 34 -3.47 -2.17 11.67
CA ASP A 34 -2.43 -2.14 12.71
C ASP A 34 -1.67 -3.48 12.76
N ALA A 35 -2.39 -4.61 12.75
CA ALA A 35 -1.78 -5.94 12.71
C ALA A 35 -0.89 -6.20 11.48
N LEU A 36 -1.12 -5.50 10.35
CA LEU A 36 -0.30 -5.63 9.14
C LEU A 36 0.87 -4.64 9.11
N LEU A 37 0.69 -3.42 9.61
CA LEU A 37 1.66 -2.34 9.45
C LEU A 37 2.54 -2.13 10.70
N ASP A 38 2.04 -2.33 11.91
CA ASP A 38 2.82 -2.17 13.15
C ASP A 38 4.05 -3.08 13.25
N PRO A 39 4.01 -4.34 12.75
CA PRO A 39 5.20 -5.19 12.74
C PRO A 39 6.33 -4.69 11.83
N LEU A 40 6.07 -3.72 10.95
CA LEU A 40 7.01 -3.24 9.94
C LEU A 40 7.72 -1.95 10.41
N PRO A 41 8.93 -2.03 10.99
CA PRO A 41 9.65 -0.84 11.42
C PRO A 41 10.23 -0.08 10.22
N GLU A 42 10.65 1.16 10.42
CA GLU A 42 11.54 1.81 9.47
C GLU A 42 12.96 1.18 9.52
N PRO A 43 13.68 1.08 8.38
CA PRO A 43 13.34 1.53 7.02
C PRO A 43 12.60 0.46 6.17
N VAL A 44 12.02 -0.57 6.79
CA VAL A 44 11.34 -1.68 6.10
C VAL A 44 9.98 -1.23 5.56
N LEU A 45 9.22 -0.45 6.33
CA LEU A 45 7.95 0.12 5.89
C LEU A 45 8.13 1.03 4.67
N ALA A 46 9.08 1.97 4.70
CA ALA A 46 9.38 2.81 3.54
C ALA A 46 9.77 2.01 2.29
N ALA A 47 10.48 0.89 2.45
CA ALA A 47 10.82 0.01 1.33
C ALA A 47 9.57 -0.64 0.69
N LEU A 48 8.59 -1.03 1.50
CA LEU A 48 7.33 -1.58 1.01
C LEU A 48 6.49 -0.53 0.28
N VAL A 49 6.39 0.67 0.87
CA VAL A 49 5.65 1.80 0.29
C VAL A 49 6.21 2.17 -1.07
N GLU A 50 7.53 2.41 -1.16
CA GLU A 50 8.13 2.79 -2.44
C GLU A 50 8.06 1.65 -3.47
N TYR A 51 8.19 0.40 -3.02
CA TYR A 51 8.06 -0.76 -3.91
C TYR A 51 6.69 -0.81 -4.57
N PHE A 52 5.59 -0.60 -3.83
CA PHE A 52 4.27 -0.53 -4.44
C PHE A 52 4.05 0.74 -5.27
N ALA A 53 4.58 1.88 -4.84
CA ALA A 53 4.49 3.14 -5.60
C ALA A 53 5.23 3.08 -6.96
N ARG A 54 6.12 2.10 -7.16
CA ARG A 54 6.89 1.87 -8.39
C ARG A 54 6.51 0.59 -9.10
N ASP A 55 5.24 0.20 -9.04
CA ASP A 55 4.71 -0.97 -9.74
C ASP A 55 5.49 -2.26 -9.44
N GLN A 56 5.98 -2.39 -8.20
CA GLN A 56 6.75 -3.54 -7.75
C GLN A 56 8.09 -3.71 -8.51
N ASP A 57 8.63 -2.63 -9.07
CA ASP A 57 9.97 -2.61 -9.65
C ASP A 57 11.03 -2.34 -8.57
N VAL A 58 11.86 -3.34 -8.30
CA VAL A 58 12.94 -3.27 -7.31
C VAL A 58 14.00 -2.22 -7.68
N GLY A 59 14.32 -2.07 -8.97
CA GLY A 59 15.32 -1.10 -9.42
C GLY A 59 14.82 0.33 -9.26
N ALA A 60 13.59 0.62 -9.69
CA ALA A 60 12.98 1.93 -9.59
C ALA A 60 12.78 2.35 -8.12
N ALA A 61 12.27 1.45 -7.27
CA ALA A 61 12.10 1.72 -5.85
C ALA A 61 13.43 1.89 -5.10
N ALA A 62 14.44 1.09 -5.44
CA ALA A 62 15.78 1.25 -4.85
C ALA A 62 16.40 2.60 -5.24
N ALA A 63 16.25 3.01 -6.51
CA ALA A 63 16.70 4.31 -6.98
C ALA A 63 16.00 5.46 -6.25
N ALA A 64 14.67 5.39 -6.09
CA ALA A 64 13.91 6.40 -5.38
C ALA A 64 14.30 6.52 -3.89
N LEU A 65 14.59 5.40 -3.22
CA LEU A 65 15.08 5.38 -1.84
C LEU A 65 16.58 5.64 -1.69
N HIS A 66 17.30 5.87 -2.80
CA HIS A 66 18.76 6.08 -2.80
C HIS A 66 19.53 4.93 -2.13
N VAL A 67 19.09 3.69 -2.36
CA VAL A 67 19.74 2.47 -1.86
C VAL A 67 20.10 1.53 -3.01
N HIS A 68 20.99 0.58 -2.74
CA HIS A 68 21.30 -0.47 -3.69
C HIS A 68 20.10 -1.46 -3.85
N PRO A 69 19.82 -2.01 -5.05
CA PRO A 69 18.75 -2.99 -5.26
C PRO A 69 18.77 -4.18 -4.29
N ASN A 70 19.96 -4.68 -3.92
CA ASN A 70 20.08 -5.76 -2.93
C ASN A 70 19.60 -5.35 -1.52
N THR A 71 19.82 -4.09 -1.13
CA THR A 71 19.32 -3.55 0.13
C THR A 71 17.79 -3.48 0.11
N LEU A 72 17.18 -3.08 -1.01
CA LEU A 72 15.73 -3.12 -1.15
C LEU A 72 15.20 -4.55 -1.06
N ARG A 73 15.79 -5.51 -1.80
CA ARG A 73 15.40 -6.94 -1.73
C ARG A 73 15.50 -7.49 -0.32
N TYR A 74 16.57 -7.13 0.40
CA TYR A 74 16.72 -7.50 1.81
C TYR A 74 15.57 -6.96 2.67
N ARG A 75 15.22 -5.67 2.52
CA ARG A 75 14.11 -5.06 3.26
C ARG A 75 12.75 -5.68 2.89
N LEU A 76 12.50 -5.96 1.62
CA LEU A 76 11.28 -6.66 1.19
C LEU A 76 11.23 -8.10 1.72
N GLY A 77 12.36 -8.81 1.76
CA GLY A 77 12.45 -10.11 2.43
C GLY A 77 12.20 -10.04 3.93
N ARG A 78 12.57 -8.92 4.58
CA ARG A 78 12.22 -8.65 5.98
C ARG A 78 10.72 -8.43 6.16
N VAL A 79 10.03 -7.78 5.22
CA VAL A 79 8.55 -7.69 5.23
C VAL A 79 7.95 -9.09 5.23
N GLU A 80 8.35 -9.94 4.28
CA GLU A 80 7.82 -11.30 4.16
C GLU A 80 8.08 -12.12 5.43
N ALA A 81 9.27 -11.99 6.02
CA ALA A 81 9.63 -12.68 7.25
C ALA A 81 8.84 -12.21 8.48
N LEU A 82 8.61 -10.89 8.62
CA LEU A 82 7.87 -10.31 9.74
C LEU A 82 6.38 -10.64 9.68
N LEU A 83 5.81 -10.69 8.48
CA LEU A 83 4.40 -10.99 8.28
C LEU A 83 4.11 -12.49 8.15
N GLY A 84 5.13 -13.31 7.85
CA GLY A 84 4.95 -14.72 7.50
C GLY A 84 4.16 -14.91 6.20
N ARG A 85 4.18 -13.91 5.30
CA ARG A 85 3.37 -13.85 4.08
C ARG A 85 4.26 -13.48 2.90
N SER A 86 3.99 -14.05 1.72
CA SER A 86 4.74 -13.68 0.52
C SER A 86 4.16 -12.44 -0.17
N LEU A 87 5.05 -11.54 -0.61
CA LEU A 87 4.75 -10.40 -1.48
C LEU A 87 4.50 -10.81 -2.94
N LYS A 88 4.61 -12.11 -3.27
CA LYS A 88 4.17 -12.68 -4.54
C LYS A 88 2.72 -13.18 -4.51
N ALA A 89 2.13 -13.31 -3.31
CA ALA A 89 0.75 -13.75 -3.18
C ALA A 89 -0.20 -12.57 -3.46
N PRO A 90 -1.12 -12.67 -4.45
CA PRO A 90 -2.02 -11.57 -4.79
C PRO A 90 -2.87 -11.08 -3.61
N ALA A 91 -3.34 -12.00 -2.75
CA ALA A 91 -4.10 -11.65 -1.55
C ALA A 91 -3.28 -10.80 -0.55
N THR A 92 -2.00 -11.13 -0.35
CA THR A 92 -1.10 -10.34 0.49
C THR A 92 -0.89 -8.94 -0.08
N VAL A 93 -0.67 -8.84 -1.39
CA VAL A 93 -0.47 -7.55 -2.07
C VAL A 93 -1.73 -6.69 -1.94
N ALA A 94 -2.91 -7.25 -2.22
CA ALA A 94 -4.18 -6.53 -2.10
C ALA A 94 -4.43 -6.02 -0.67
N GLU A 95 -4.23 -6.86 0.35
CA GLU A 95 -4.39 -6.45 1.75
C GLU A 95 -3.42 -5.36 2.17
N LEU A 96 -2.15 -5.45 1.76
CA LEU A 96 -1.15 -4.44 2.09
C LEU A 96 -1.40 -3.10 1.37
N MET A 97 -1.82 -3.13 0.11
CA MET A 97 -2.20 -1.89 -0.60
C MET A 97 -3.39 -1.21 0.07
N LEU A 98 -4.41 -1.96 0.46
CA LEU A 98 -5.56 -1.44 1.22
C LEU A 98 -5.15 -0.89 2.59
N ALA A 99 -4.29 -1.60 3.32
CA ALA A 99 -3.81 -1.13 4.60
C ALA A 99 -3.02 0.18 4.46
N LEU A 100 -2.17 0.30 3.44
CA LEU A 100 -1.40 1.52 3.19
C LEU A 100 -2.27 2.70 2.75
N SER A 101 -3.34 2.46 1.96
CA SER A 101 -4.25 3.53 1.55
C SER A 101 -5.06 4.10 2.72
N THR A 102 -5.42 3.29 3.73
CA THR A 102 -6.10 3.79 4.94
C THR A 102 -5.26 4.71 5.82
N ARG A 103 -3.92 4.61 5.76
CA ARG A 103 -3.02 5.41 6.59
C ARG A 103 -2.67 6.76 5.96
N ALA A 104 -2.88 6.90 4.66
CA ALA A 104 -2.70 8.14 3.91
C ALA A 104 -3.97 9.02 3.91
N ALA A 105 -5.11 8.46 4.34
CA ALA A 105 -6.40 9.14 4.47
C ALA A 105 -6.57 9.82 5.85
#